data_AF-A0A3Q8VBC9-F1
#
_entry.id   AF-A0A3Q8VBC9-F1
#
_cell.length_a   1.000
_cell.length_b   1.000
_cell.length_c   1.000
_cell.angle_alpha   90.00
_cell.angle_beta   90.00
_cell.angle_gamma   90.00
#
_symmetry.space_group_name_H-M   'P 1'
#
loop_
_entity.id
_entity.type
_entity.pdbx_description
1 polymer ?
#
loop_
_entity_poly.entity_id
_entity_poly.type
_entity_poly.pdbx_seq_one_letter_code
_entity_poly.pdbx_strand_id
1 'polypeptide(L)'
;MPHGPVRVPILNARHSLPVRTRYGPRVDLFDAGALRLLEAPPLRLSPGQRRAMDDAWDAAVRANPALFDGPVAGCTSLVRDERDGLVLTWVRATYRYFVLRRLPGATVRLPSLFVSVAQPSDDGRLLVGRMASWTSSPGRWQLPGGSVEPPPDGQPLDLAALRRHAARELAEETGVDTPADDLTPWQVTRQTNGSVGVLFRAPSRPAAWLHARHAALTATEHALGRTPELDRLALARDPAGLADLTGPHVSYLAPVLHRHARPDGPPSHGHH
;
A
#
# COMPACT_ATOMS: atom_id res chain seq x y z
N MET A 1 59.01 1.00 -26.05
CA MET A 1 58.85 1.18 -24.59
C MET A 1 59.25 2.61 -24.24
N PRO A 2 58.48 3.39 -23.45
CA PRO A 2 57.21 3.06 -22.82
C PRO A 2 56.04 4.01 -23.17
N HIS A 3 54.86 3.38 -23.15
CA HIS A 3 53.55 3.95 -22.94
C HIS A 3 53.51 4.88 -21.71
N GLY A 4 53.11 6.13 -21.91
CA GLY A 4 52.68 7.02 -20.83
C GLY A 4 51.16 6.88 -20.63
N PRO A 5 50.67 6.74 -19.38
CA PRO A 5 49.24 6.53 -19.14
C PRO A 5 48.45 7.83 -19.32
N VAL A 6 47.39 7.74 -20.14
CA VAL A 6 46.35 8.76 -20.26
C VAL A 6 45.59 8.81 -18.92
N ARG A 7 45.74 9.92 -18.19
CA ARG A 7 44.98 10.18 -16.96
C ARG A 7 43.53 10.49 -17.33
N VAL A 8 42.64 9.56 -17.00
CA VAL A 8 41.19 9.74 -16.97
C VAL A 8 40.85 10.69 -15.81
N PRO A 9 40.04 11.75 -16.00
CA PRO A 9 39.59 12.57 -14.90
C PRO A 9 38.65 11.75 -14.00
N ILE A 10 39.03 11.60 -12.74
CA ILE A 10 38.18 11.03 -11.67
C ILE A 10 37.09 12.06 -11.40
N LEU A 11 35.92 11.86 -12.02
CA LEU A 11 34.71 12.59 -11.69
C LEU A 11 34.21 12.05 -10.34
N ASN A 12 34.43 12.82 -9.28
CA ASN A 12 33.87 12.59 -7.95
C ASN A 12 32.35 12.83 -7.99
N ALA A 13 31.60 11.86 -8.51
CA ALA A 13 30.14 11.89 -8.49
C ALA A 13 29.65 11.22 -7.19
N ARG A 14 29.59 11.98 -6.11
CA ARG A 14 28.82 11.60 -4.91
C ARG A 14 27.33 11.67 -5.27
N HIS A 15 26.79 10.61 -5.86
CA HIS A 15 25.35 10.40 -5.94
C HIS A 15 24.87 9.81 -4.61
N SER A 16 24.09 10.59 -3.87
CA SER A 16 23.42 10.13 -2.66
C SER A 16 22.47 8.97 -3.00
N LEU A 17 22.79 7.78 -2.50
CA LEU A 17 21.91 6.61 -2.56
C LEU A 17 20.61 6.93 -1.81
N PRO A 18 19.41 6.60 -2.34
CA PRO A 18 18.21 6.64 -1.51
C PRO A 18 18.34 5.61 -0.38
N VAL A 19 18.09 6.10 0.83
CA VAL A 19 18.36 5.41 2.09
C VAL A 19 17.35 4.26 2.27
N ARG A 20 17.85 3.01 2.29
CA ARG A 20 17.08 1.86 2.78
C ARG A 20 17.00 1.94 4.30
N THR A 21 15.90 2.44 4.84
CA THR A 21 15.70 2.41 6.30
C THR A 21 15.03 1.11 6.71
N ARG A 22 15.75 0.28 7.46
CA ARG A 22 15.20 -0.95 8.05
C ARG A 22 14.65 -0.65 9.43
N TYR A 23 13.36 -0.82 9.61
CA TYR A 23 12.74 -0.90 10.93
C TYR A 23 12.57 -2.39 11.30
N GLY A 24 12.93 -2.79 12.51
CA GLY A 24 12.52 -4.11 13.01
C GLY A 24 10.99 -4.18 13.13
N PRO A 25 10.37 -5.36 13.27
CA PRO A 25 10.50 -6.49 12.36
C PRO A 25 9.98 -6.16 10.94
N ARG A 26 10.93 -6.00 10.01
CA ARG A 26 10.89 -6.24 8.55
C ARG A 26 9.67 -5.71 7.76
N VAL A 27 9.50 -4.40 7.73
CA VAL A 27 8.89 -3.73 6.57
C VAL A 27 9.97 -2.93 5.87
N ASP A 28 10.15 -3.17 4.57
CA ASP A 28 11.03 -2.33 3.74
C ASP A 28 10.22 -1.18 3.14
N LEU A 29 10.81 0.01 3.10
CA LEU A 29 10.25 1.20 2.45
C LEU A 29 11.18 1.64 1.31
N PHE A 30 10.58 1.96 0.17
CA PHE A 30 11.24 2.44 -1.04
C PHE A 30 10.57 3.72 -1.52
N ASP A 31 11.29 4.54 -2.27
CA ASP A 31 10.70 5.66 -2.99
C ASP A 31 9.82 5.14 -4.15
N ALA A 32 8.66 5.77 -4.37
CA ALA A 32 7.71 5.38 -5.42
C ALA A 32 7.91 6.12 -6.76
N GLY A 33 8.79 7.13 -6.82
CA GLY A 33 8.92 8.04 -7.98
C GLY A 33 9.37 7.38 -9.29
N ALA A 34 9.97 6.19 -9.22
CA ALA A 34 10.40 5.40 -10.38
C ALA A 34 9.88 3.96 -10.32
N LEU A 35 8.61 3.78 -9.94
CA LEU A 35 7.96 2.47 -9.93
C LEU A 35 7.49 2.07 -11.34
N ARG A 36 7.94 0.90 -11.81
CA ARG A 36 7.43 0.24 -13.01
C ARG A 36 6.66 -1.02 -12.62
N LEU A 37 5.53 -1.22 -13.27
CA LEU A 37 4.68 -2.41 -13.09
C LEU A 37 4.78 -3.30 -14.32
N LEU A 38 5.06 -4.58 -14.08
CA LEU A 38 5.15 -5.60 -15.12
C LEU A 38 4.13 -6.71 -14.84
N GLU A 39 3.22 -6.92 -15.78
CA GLU A 39 2.29 -8.04 -15.70
C GLU A 39 3.01 -9.35 -16.05
N ALA A 40 2.83 -10.37 -15.21
CA ALA A 40 3.32 -11.73 -15.43
C ALA A 40 2.17 -12.67 -15.79
N PRO A 41 2.46 -13.82 -16.41
CA PRO A 41 1.45 -14.82 -16.73
C PRO A 41 0.68 -15.31 -15.48
N PRO A 42 -0.57 -15.76 -15.64
CA PRO A 42 -1.37 -16.28 -14.53
C PRO A 42 -0.68 -17.42 -13.77
N LEU A 43 -0.92 -17.45 -12.45
CA LEU A 43 -0.40 -18.52 -11.60
C LEU A 43 -1.00 -19.87 -11.98
N ARG A 44 -0.14 -20.89 -12.06
CA ARG A 44 -0.55 -22.27 -12.31
C ARG A 44 -0.68 -23.02 -10.99
N LEU A 45 -1.91 -23.45 -10.68
CA LEU A 45 -2.19 -24.34 -9.55
C LEU A 45 -2.35 -25.78 -10.05
N SER A 46 -1.73 -26.73 -9.35
CA SER A 46 -2.02 -28.15 -9.51
C SER A 46 -3.48 -28.44 -9.11
N PRO A 47 -4.07 -29.56 -9.58
CA PRO A 47 -5.43 -29.93 -9.19
C PRO A 47 -5.63 -30.03 -7.67
N GLY A 48 -4.61 -30.51 -6.94
CA GLY A 48 -4.65 -30.60 -5.47
C GLY A 48 -4.64 -29.23 -4.80
N GLN A 49 -3.81 -28.29 -5.28
CA GLN A 49 -3.77 -26.93 -4.75
C GLN A 49 -5.07 -26.17 -5.01
N ARG A 50 -5.69 -26.39 -6.18
CA ARG A 50 -6.98 -25.79 -6.51
C ARG A 50 -8.08 -26.26 -5.56
N ARG A 51 -8.19 -27.58 -5.34
CA ARG A 51 -9.14 -28.12 -4.35
C ARG A 51 -8.91 -27.57 -2.95
N ALA A 52 -7.66 -27.55 -2.48
CA ALA A 52 -7.35 -27.00 -1.16
C ALA A 52 -7.71 -25.50 -1.03
N MET A 53 -7.54 -24.73 -2.11
CA MET A 53 -7.96 -23.32 -2.16
C MET A 53 -9.48 -23.20 -2.09
N ASP A 54 -10.21 -23.99 -2.88
CA ASP A 54 -11.68 -23.95 -2.92
C ASP A 54 -12.26 -24.37 -1.55
N ASP A 55 -11.76 -25.45 -0.94
CA ASP A 55 -12.19 -25.90 0.39
C ASP A 55 -11.96 -24.83 1.47
N ALA A 56 -10.79 -24.19 1.43
CA ALA A 56 -10.42 -23.13 2.37
C ALA A 56 -11.21 -21.84 2.15
N TRP A 57 -11.52 -21.51 0.89
CA TRP A 57 -12.38 -20.39 0.54
C TRP A 57 -13.80 -20.61 1.03
N ASP A 58 -14.37 -21.79 0.79
CA ASP A 58 -15.72 -22.12 1.25
C ASP A 58 -15.81 -22.07 2.78
N ALA A 59 -14.77 -22.52 3.49
CA ALA A 59 -14.69 -22.37 4.95
C ALA A 59 -14.63 -20.91 5.38
N ALA A 60 -13.90 -20.06 4.67
CA ALA A 60 -13.81 -18.63 4.95
C ALA A 60 -15.15 -17.92 4.71
N VAL A 61 -15.84 -18.22 3.61
CA VAL A 61 -17.17 -17.67 3.29
C VAL A 61 -18.21 -18.11 4.32
N ARG A 62 -18.18 -19.38 4.77
CA ARG A 62 -19.05 -19.83 5.87
C ARG A 62 -18.83 -19.04 7.16
N ALA A 63 -17.59 -18.67 7.46
CA ALA A 63 -17.24 -17.89 8.65
C ALA A 63 -17.57 -16.40 8.50
N ASN A 64 -17.43 -15.84 7.29
CA ASN A 64 -17.82 -14.47 6.96
C ASN A 64 -18.53 -14.44 5.60
N PRO A 65 -19.88 -14.49 5.59
CA PRO A 65 -20.67 -14.48 4.36
C PRO A 65 -20.55 -13.19 3.52
N ALA A 66 -19.95 -12.12 4.06
CA ALA A 66 -19.68 -10.90 3.31
C ALA A 66 -18.46 -11.01 2.38
N LEU A 67 -17.68 -12.10 2.46
CA LEU A 67 -16.54 -12.30 1.57
C LEU A 67 -16.99 -12.54 0.12
N PHE A 68 -16.40 -11.78 -0.79
CA PHE A 68 -16.62 -11.88 -2.23
C PHE A 68 -15.32 -12.23 -2.94
N ASP A 69 -15.37 -13.14 -3.93
CA ASP A 69 -14.20 -13.55 -4.70
C ASP A 69 -13.97 -12.61 -5.89
N GLY A 70 -13.66 -11.35 -5.58
CA GLY A 70 -13.41 -10.32 -6.57
C GLY A 70 -12.05 -10.44 -7.28
N PRO A 71 -11.88 -9.77 -8.43
CA PRO A 71 -10.60 -9.72 -9.13
C PRO A 71 -9.56 -8.95 -8.30
N VAL A 72 -8.33 -9.45 -8.25
CA VAL A 72 -7.22 -8.80 -7.56
C VAL A 72 -5.92 -8.92 -8.35
N ALA A 73 -5.07 -7.91 -8.25
CA ALA A 73 -3.68 -7.99 -8.62
C ALA A 73 -2.87 -8.51 -7.43
N GLY A 74 -2.07 -9.55 -7.65
CA GLY A 74 -1.13 -10.07 -6.66
C GLY A 74 0.31 -9.74 -7.03
N CYS A 75 1.15 -9.48 -6.05
CA CYS A 75 2.57 -9.21 -6.26
C CYS A 75 3.37 -10.51 -6.28
N THR A 76 4.11 -10.78 -7.35
CA THR A 76 5.00 -11.95 -7.47
C THR A 76 6.47 -11.60 -7.26
N SER A 77 6.88 -10.36 -7.58
CA SER A 77 8.25 -9.90 -7.38
C SER A 77 8.32 -8.40 -7.13
N LEU A 78 9.30 -7.99 -6.33
CA LEU A 78 9.68 -6.60 -6.14
C LEU A 78 11.21 -6.53 -6.14
N VAL A 79 11.78 -5.96 -7.19
CA VAL A 79 13.24 -5.86 -7.37
C VAL A 79 13.63 -4.41 -7.60
N ARG A 80 14.81 -4.06 -7.09
CA ARG A 80 15.42 -2.77 -7.40
C ARG A 80 16.30 -2.94 -8.64
N ASP A 81 16.00 -2.15 -9.66
CA ASP A 81 16.84 -1.98 -10.84
C ASP A 81 17.77 -0.79 -10.59
N GLU A 82 19.08 -1.00 -10.79
CA GLU A 82 20.09 0.04 -10.56
C GLU A 82 19.98 1.21 -11.53
N ARG A 83 19.34 1.02 -12.69
CA ARG A 83 19.14 2.04 -13.73
C ARG A 83 17.72 2.60 -13.72
N ASP A 84 16.73 1.73 -13.51
CA ASP A 84 15.33 2.03 -13.79
C ASP A 84 14.44 2.18 -12.54
N GLY A 85 14.99 2.11 -11.33
CA GLY A 85 14.24 2.32 -10.09
C GLY A 85 13.67 1.02 -9.51
N LEU A 86 12.37 0.99 -9.23
CA LEU A 86 11.72 -0.16 -8.59
C LEU A 86 10.84 -0.89 -9.60
N VAL A 87 11.02 -2.19 -9.77
CA VAL A 87 10.22 -3.02 -10.67
C VAL A 87 9.36 -3.96 -9.86
N LEU A 88 8.05 -3.82 -10.00
CA LEU A 88 7.04 -4.66 -9.37
C LEU A 88 6.41 -5.56 -10.43
N THR A 89 6.61 -6.87 -10.27
CA THR A 89 5.93 -7.87 -11.09
C THR A 89 4.65 -8.31 -10.42
N TRP A 90 3.54 -8.24 -11.14
CA TRP A 90 2.21 -8.56 -10.65
C TRP A 90 1.50 -9.56 -11.56
N VAL A 91 0.48 -10.24 -11.03
CA VAL A 91 -0.35 -11.21 -11.77
C VAL A 91 -1.83 -10.94 -11.51
N ARG A 92 -2.66 -11.22 -12.52
CA ARG A 92 -4.13 -11.28 -12.38
C ARG A 92 -4.51 -12.52 -11.55
N ALA A 93 -5.36 -12.32 -10.56
CA ALA A 93 -5.89 -13.38 -9.70
C ALA A 93 -7.29 -13.02 -9.18
N THR A 94 -7.85 -13.85 -8.30
CA THR A 94 -9.05 -13.52 -7.52
C THR A 94 -8.75 -13.59 -6.03
N TYR A 95 -9.60 -12.94 -5.22
CA TYR A 95 -9.38 -12.76 -3.78
C TYR A 95 -9.12 -14.09 -3.04
N ARG A 96 -9.74 -15.20 -3.48
CA ARG A 96 -9.55 -16.53 -2.89
C ARG A 96 -8.08 -17.00 -2.91
N TYR A 97 -7.23 -16.51 -3.82
CA TYR A 97 -5.80 -16.86 -3.80
C TYR A 97 -5.11 -16.49 -2.49
N PHE A 98 -5.63 -15.49 -1.76
CA PHE A 98 -5.05 -15.08 -0.49
C PHE A 98 -5.30 -16.08 0.65
N VAL A 99 -6.27 -16.99 0.52
CA VAL A 99 -6.48 -18.06 1.54
C VAL A 99 -5.32 -19.05 1.56
N LEU A 100 -4.63 -19.24 0.43
CA LEU A 100 -3.46 -20.13 0.33
C LEU A 100 -2.33 -19.74 1.29
N ARG A 101 -2.26 -18.46 1.69
CA ARG A 101 -1.27 -17.99 2.68
C ARG A 101 -1.46 -18.61 4.06
N ARG A 102 -2.69 -19.03 4.38
CA ARG A 102 -3.05 -19.61 5.69
C ARG A 102 -2.92 -21.13 5.69
N LEU A 103 -2.79 -21.76 4.52
CA LEU A 103 -2.67 -23.20 4.40
C LEU A 103 -1.22 -23.66 4.68
N PRO A 104 -1.03 -24.57 5.66
CA PRO A 104 0.26 -25.22 5.86
C PRO A 104 0.69 -25.98 4.60
N GLY A 105 1.97 -25.90 4.23
CA GLY A 105 2.51 -26.62 3.07
C GLY A 105 2.11 -26.06 1.70
N ALA A 106 1.34 -24.96 1.62
CA ALA A 106 1.04 -24.31 0.36
C ALA A 106 2.34 -23.84 -0.34
N THR A 107 2.62 -24.41 -1.51
CA THR A 107 3.79 -24.09 -2.34
C THR A 107 3.56 -22.86 -3.23
N VAL A 108 2.30 -22.47 -3.46
CA VAL A 108 1.94 -21.20 -4.08
C VAL A 108 1.44 -20.27 -3.00
N ARG A 109 2.12 -19.14 -2.83
CA ARG A 109 1.71 -18.02 -1.98
C ARG A 109 1.72 -16.78 -2.83
N LEU A 110 0.58 -16.13 -2.95
CA LEU A 110 0.46 -14.88 -3.70
C LEU A 110 0.38 -13.72 -2.71
N PRO A 111 1.44 -12.92 -2.52
CA PRO A 111 1.38 -11.66 -1.79
C PRO A 111 0.41 -10.63 -2.42
N SER A 112 -0.11 -9.71 -1.60
CA SER A 112 -1.10 -8.73 -2.06
C SER A 112 -0.37 -7.59 -2.75
N LEU A 113 -0.97 -7.04 -3.81
CA LEU A 113 -0.68 -5.68 -4.25
C LEU A 113 -1.83 -4.78 -3.80
N PHE A 114 -1.53 -3.71 -3.09
CA PHE A 114 -2.53 -2.76 -2.61
C PHE A 114 -2.09 -1.32 -2.83
N VAL A 115 -3.05 -0.41 -2.91
CA VAL A 115 -2.82 1.04 -2.87
C VAL A 115 -3.23 1.58 -1.52
N SER A 116 -2.62 2.68 -1.11
CA SER A 116 -3.06 3.37 0.09
C SER A 116 -2.71 4.85 0.07
N VAL A 117 -3.46 5.68 0.79
CA VAL A 117 -3.26 7.12 0.83
C VAL A 117 -2.85 7.57 2.23
N ALA A 118 -1.69 8.22 2.31
CA ALA A 118 -1.32 9.04 3.44
C ALA A 118 -1.98 10.41 3.28
N GLN A 119 -3.08 10.64 4.02
CA GLN A 119 -3.80 11.91 4.07
C GLN A 119 -3.30 12.72 5.28
N PRO A 120 -2.47 13.76 5.10
CA PRO A 120 -2.00 14.58 6.20
C PRO A 120 -3.09 15.55 6.68
N SER A 121 -3.07 15.86 7.97
CA SER A 121 -3.73 17.03 8.52
C SER A 121 -2.82 18.27 8.48
N ASP A 122 -3.42 19.43 8.66
CA ASP A 122 -2.75 20.73 8.78
C ASP A 122 -1.83 20.84 9.99
N ASP A 123 -2.10 20.08 11.05
CA ASP A 123 -1.21 19.96 12.20
C ASP A 123 -0.14 18.85 12.06
N GLY A 124 -0.01 18.24 10.87
CA GLY A 124 1.06 17.30 10.57
C GLY A 124 0.87 15.87 11.11
N ARG A 125 -0.37 15.46 11.41
CA ARG A 125 -0.74 14.06 11.67
C ARG A 125 -1.19 13.38 10.37
N LEU A 126 -1.27 12.05 10.36
CA LEU A 126 -1.89 11.28 9.28
C LEU A 126 -3.24 10.71 9.72
N LEU A 127 -4.21 10.72 8.81
CA LEU A 127 -5.46 9.99 8.94
C LEU A 127 -5.21 8.49 8.93
N VAL A 128 -5.72 7.81 9.97
CA VAL A 128 -5.80 6.35 10.05
C VAL A 128 -7.25 5.95 10.34
N GLY A 129 -7.70 4.86 9.73
CA GLY A 129 -9.04 4.32 9.96
C GLY A 129 -9.00 2.90 10.53
N ARG A 130 -10.04 2.56 11.29
CA ARG A 130 -10.24 1.23 11.86
C ARG A 130 -11.23 0.44 11.00
N MET A 131 -10.80 -0.72 10.54
CA MET A 131 -11.62 -1.65 9.79
C MET A 131 -12.82 -2.13 10.61
N ALA A 132 -14.02 -2.09 10.04
CA ALA A 132 -15.26 -2.55 10.65
C ALA A 132 -15.30 -4.08 10.84
N SER A 133 -16.24 -4.54 11.67
CA SER A 133 -16.35 -5.96 12.05
C SER A 133 -16.65 -6.93 10.89
N TRP A 134 -17.28 -6.44 9.83
CA TRP A 134 -17.67 -7.24 8.66
C TRP A 134 -16.55 -7.39 7.62
N THR A 135 -15.51 -6.56 7.73
CA THR A 135 -14.40 -6.52 6.77
C THR A 135 -13.53 -7.77 6.85
N SER A 136 -12.59 -7.92 5.91
CA SER A 136 -11.63 -9.03 5.92
C SER A 136 -10.63 -8.98 7.08
N SER A 137 -10.57 -7.87 7.82
CA SER A 137 -9.60 -7.66 8.90
C SER A 137 -10.15 -6.80 10.04
N PRO A 138 -11.16 -7.32 10.76
CA PRO A 138 -11.88 -6.58 11.79
C PRO A 138 -10.99 -5.90 12.83
N GLY A 139 -11.30 -4.64 13.14
CA GLY A 139 -10.65 -3.86 14.20
C GLY A 139 -9.23 -3.39 13.87
N ARG A 140 -8.67 -3.74 12.70
CA ARG A 140 -7.31 -3.32 12.33
C ARG A 140 -7.27 -1.84 11.96
N TRP A 141 -6.28 -1.11 12.46
CA TRP A 141 -5.98 0.24 11.99
C TRP A 141 -5.04 0.24 10.80
N GLN A 142 -5.37 1.04 9.79
CA GLN A 142 -4.61 1.21 8.55
C GLN A 142 -4.84 2.60 7.94
N LEU A 143 -4.00 2.95 6.96
CA LEU A 143 -4.30 4.07 6.07
C LEU A 143 -5.45 3.67 5.12
N PRO A 144 -6.25 4.61 4.61
CA PRO A 144 -7.29 4.31 3.62
C PRO A 144 -6.66 3.71 2.36
N GLY A 145 -7.35 2.77 1.73
CA GLY A 145 -6.87 2.04 0.56
C GLY A 145 -7.31 0.58 0.49
N GLY A 146 -7.30 0.05 -0.72
CA GLY A 146 -7.76 -1.30 -1.03
C GLY A 146 -6.75 -2.16 -1.77
N SER A 147 -7.09 -3.44 -1.93
CA SER A 147 -6.36 -4.35 -2.82
C SER A 147 -6.53 -3.88 -4.26
N VAL A 148 -5.45 -3.87 -5.04
CA VAL A 148 -5.51 -3.40 -6.43
C VAL A 148 -6.37 -4.35 -7.26
N GLU A 149 -7.29 -3.78 -8.02
CA GLU A 149 -8.04 -4.51 -9.05
C GLU A 149 -7.26 -4.46 -10.37
N PRO A 150 -7.13 -5.58 -11.09
CA PRO A 150 -6.50 -5.55 -12.40
C PRO A 150 -7.38 -4.73 -13.36
N PRO A 151 -6.78 -3.90 -14.24
CA PRO A 151 -7.54 -3.21 -15.27
C PRO A 151 -8.11 -4.23 -16.28
N PRO A 152 -9.05 -3.85 -17.16
CA PRO A 152 -9.51 -4.72 -18.23
C PRO A 152 -8.37 -5.35 -19.03
N ASP A 153 -8.62 -6.52 -19.63
CA ASP A 153 -7.60 -7.22 -20.42
C ASP A 153 -7.08 -6.33 -21.56
N GLY A 154 -5.76 -6.34 -21.75
CA GLY A 154 -5.07 -5.49 -22.72
C GLY A 154 -4.80 -4.06 -22.25
N GLN A 155 -5.29 -3.64 -21.08
CA GLN A 155 -4.93 -2.36 -20.47
C GLN A 155 -3.78 -2.53 -19.46
N PRO A 156 -2.79 -1.62 -19.45
CA PRO A 156 -1.70 -1.69 -18.50
C PRO A 156 -2.17 -1.26 -17.09
N LEU A 157 -1.67 -1.96 -16.08
CA LEU A 157 -1.68 -1.43 -14.71
C LEU A 157 -0.44 -0.56 -14.54
N ASP A 158 -0.60 0.75 -14.58
CA ASP A 158 0.48 1.73 -14.40
C ASP A 158 0.29 2.57 -13.12
N LEU A 159 1.25 3.45 -12.84
CA LEU A 159 1.21 4.30 -11.66
C LEU A 159 0.02 5.26 -11.67
N ALA A 160 -0.46 5.68 -12.84
CA ALA A 160 -1.64 6.54 -12.97
C ALA A 160 -2.92 5.78 -12.64
N ALA A 161 -3.04 4.51 -13.06
CA ALA A 161 -4.13 3.62 -12.68
C ALA A 161 -4.17 3.38 -11.17
N LEU A 162 -3.02 3.10 -10.55
CA LEU A 162 -2.90 2.98 -9.10
C LEU A 162 -3.31 4.26 -8.38
N ARG A 163 -2.94 5.43 -8.92
CA ARG A 163 -3.29 6.73 -8.36
C ARG A 163 -4.80 6.99 -8.40
N ARG A 164 -5.46 6.68 -9.52
CA ARG A 164 -6.92 6.76 -9.65
C ARG A 164 -7.62 5.82 -8.66
N HIS A 165 -7.11 4.61 -8.49
CA HIS A 165 -7.62 3.67 -7.49
C HIS A 165 -7.46 4.25 -6.08
N ALA A 166 -6.28 4.75 -5.73
CA ALA A 166 -6.03 5.35 -4.40
C ALA A 166 -6.96 6.54 -4.10
N ALA A 167 -7.23 7.40 -5.09
CA ALA A 167 -8.18 8.51 -4.96
C ALA A 167 -9.62 8.03 -4.71
N ARG A 168 -10.06 6.99 -5.44
CA ARG A 168 -11.37 6.36 -5.24
C ARG A 168 -11.52 5.83 -3.81
N GLU A 169 -10.55 5.04 -3.35
CA GLU A 169 -10.56 4.46 -1.99
C GLU A 169 -10.59 5.54 -0.90
N LEU A 170 -9.79 6.61 -1.07
CA LEU A 170 -9.81 7.73 -0.12
C LEU A 170 -11.21 8.34 -0.02
N ALA A 171 -11.88 8.58 -1.15
CA ALA A 171 -13.21 9.16 -1.18
C ALA A 171 -14.25 8.20 -0.58
N GLU A 172 -14.22 6.92 -0.96
CA GLU A 172 -15.16 5.88 -0.51
C GLU A 172 -15.06 5.61 0.99
N GLU A 173 -13.84 5.56 1.55
CA GLU A 173 -13.63 5.16 2.94
C GLU A 173 -13.62 6.33 3.93
N THR A 174 -13.33 7.55 3.47
CA THR A 174 -13.16 8.72 4.36
C THR A 174 -14.06 9.91 4.01
N GLY A 175 -14.69 9.89 2.84
CA GLY A 175 -15.40 11.04 2.28
C GLY A 175 -14.47 12.13 1.75
N VAL A 176 -13.15 11.95 1.79
CA VAL A 176 -12.20 12.94 1.28
C VAL A 176 -12.04 12.78 -0.22
N ASP A 177 -12.73 13.63 -0.98
CA ASP A 177 -12.59 13.68 -2.43
C ASP A 177 -11.34 14.49 -2.81
N THR A 178 -10.34 13.79 -3.34
CA THR A 178 -9.09 14.38 -3.83
C THR A 178 -8.87 13.89 -5.25
N PRO A 179 -8.75 14.79 -6.24
CA PRO A 179 -8.45 14.41 -7.61
C PRO A 179 -7.21 13.52 -7.67
N ALA A 180 -7.23 12.51 -8.55
CA ALA A 180 -6.10 11.60 -8.68
C ALA A 180 -4.80 12.38 -8.94
N ASP A 181 -4.80 13.41 -9.77
CA ASP A 181 -3.60 14.18 -10.11
C ASP A 181 -3.00 14.97 -8.93
N ASP A 182 -3.76 15.21 -7.87
CA ASP A 182 -3.28 15.82 -6.63
C ASP A 182 -2.60 14.82 -5.70
N LEU A 183 -2.69 13.51 -5.99
CA LEU A 183 -2.02 12.45 -5.24
C LEU A 183 -0.60 12.23 -5.75
N THR A 184 0.38 12.48 -4.89
CA THR A 184 1.80 12.30 -5.23
C THR A 184 2.26 10.88 -4.87
N PRO A 185 2.94 10.14 -5.76
CA PRO A 185 3.59 8.88 -5.38
C PRO A 185 4.58 9.13 -4.23
N TRP A 186 4.49 8.35 -3.16
CA TRP A 186 5.26 8.63 -1.95
C TRP A 186 6.17 7.49 -1.54
N GLN A 187 5.62 6.31 -1.23
CA GLN A 187 6.41 5.17 -0.76
C GLN A 187 5.91 3.86 -1.37
N VAL A 188 6.80 2.91 -1.54
CA VAL A 188 6.43 1.50 -1.74
C VAL A 188 6.84 0.73 -0.49
N THR A 189 5.90 -0.01 0.09
CA THR A 189 6.12 -0.83 1.28
C THR A 189 6.23 -2.29 0.89
N ARG A 190 7.12 -3.05 1.51
CA ARG A 190 7.15 -4.51 1.42
C ARG A 190 7.03 -5.12 2.81
N GLN A 191 5.94 -5.83 3.05
CA GLN A 191 5.66 -6.51 4.31
C GLN A 191 6.42 -7.85 4.42
N THR A 192 6.49 -8.39 5.64
CA THR A 192 7.12 -9.69 5.93
C THR A 192 6.53 -10.86 5.14
N ASN A 193 5.23 -10.83 4.87
CA ASN A 193 4.53 -11.82 4.05
C ASN A 193 4.73 -11.61 2.54
N GLY A 194 5.56 -10.64 2.15
CA GLY A 194 5.84 -10.25 0.77
C GLY A 194 4.85 -9.29 0.16
N SER A 195 3.74 -8.94 0.83
CA SER A 195 2.73 -8.04 0.27
C SER A 195 3.32 -6.65 0.07
N VAL A 196 2.93 -6.01 -1.04
CA VAL A 196 3.46 -4.72 -1.47
C VAL A 196 2.36 -3.68 -1.51
N GLY A 197 2.61 -2.55 -0.86
CA GLY A 197 1.72 -1.39 -0.88
C GLY A 197 2.34 -0.24 -1.64
N VAL A 198 1.62 0.33 -2.61
CA VAL A 198 1.99 1.58 -3.28
C VAL A 198 1.24 2.72 -2.62
N LEU A 199 1.97 3.56 -1.89
CA LEU A 199 1.41 4.65 -1.09
C LEU A 199 1.52 5.96 -1.84
N PHE A 200 0.41 6.69 -1.86
CA PHE A 200 0.33 8.06 -2.35
C PHE A 200 0.16 9.02 -1.18
N ARG A 201 0.63 10.25 -1.33
CA ARG A 201 0.43 11.33 -0.37
C ARG A 201 -0.54 12.35 -0.95
N ALA A 202 -1.62 12.61 -0.21
CA ALA A 202 -2.60 13.64 -0.54
C ALA A 202 -2.17 15.02 -0.02
N PRO A 203 -2.74 16.12 -0.54
CA PRO A 203 -2.57 17.45 0.04
C PRO A 203 -3.06 17.50 1.49
N SER A 204 -2.39 18.30 2.31
CA SER A 204 -2.80 18.49 3.71
C SER A 204 -4.19 19.16 3.80
N ARG A 205 -4.99 18.73 4.77
CA ARG A 205 -6.35 19.24 5.02
C ARG A 205 -6.57 19.56 6.51
N PRO A 206 -7.48 20.46 6.88
CA PRO A 206 -7.75 20.72 8.29
C PRO A 206 -8.18 19.47 9.06
N ALA A 207 -7.60 19.23 10.23
CA ALA A 207 -7.94 18.07 11.07
C ALA A 207 -9.45 17.98 11.35
N ALA A 208 -10.09 19.11 11.69
CA ALA A 208 -11.53 19.18 11.93
C ALA A 208 -12.35 18.84 10.68
N TRP A 209 -11.87 19.24 9.50
CA TRP A 209 -12.53 18.94 8.23
C TRP A 209 -12.48 17.43 7.90
N LEU A 210 -11.34 16.77 8.14
CA LEU A 210 -11.19 15.32 7.95
C LEU A 210 -12.19 14.53 8.81
N HIS A 211 -12.32 14.89 10.10
CA HIS A 211 -13.31 14.28 10.98
C HIS A 211 -14.75 14.55 10.51
N ALA A 212 -15.06 15.78 10.07
CA ALA A 212 -16.39 16.13 9.58
C ALA A 212 -16.77 15.34 8.31
N ARG A 213 -15.82 15.13 7.38
CA ARG A 213 -16.05 14.33 6.16
C ARG A 213 -16.35 12.87 6.49
N HIS A 214 -15.55 12.25 7.36
CA HIS A 214 -15.78 10.86 7.77
C HIS A 214 -17.09 10.70 8.55
N ALA A 215 -17.44 11.64 9.42
CA ALA A 215 -18.72 11.64 10.12
C ALA A 215 -19.92 11.75 9.16
N ALA A 216 -19.83 12.63 8.15
CA ALA A 216 -20.87 12.77 7.13
C ALA A 216 -21.02 11.50 6.25
N LEU A 217 -19.91 10.90 5.84
CA LEU A 217 -19.90 9.61 5.15
C LEU A 217 -20.58 8.53 6.02
N THR A 218 -20.16 8.43 7.28
CA THR A 218 -20.70 7.44 8.22
C THR A 218 -22.20 7.60 8.44
N ALA A 219 -22.68 8.84 8.60
CA ALA A 219 -24.11 9.12 8.70
C ALA A 219 -24.88 8.73 7.42
N THR A 220 -24.29 8.96 6.25
CA THR A 220 -24.88 8.59 4.95
C THR A 220 -25.00 7.07 4.81
N GLU A 221 -23.93 6.32 5.10
CA GLU A 221 -23.95 4.86 5.06
C GLU A 221 -24.97 4.27 6.04
N HIS A 222 -25.05 4.80 7.25
CA HIS A 222 -26.05 4.37 8.23
C HIS A 222 -27.48 4.68 7.80
N ALA A 223 -27.72 5.83 7.17
CA ALA A 223 -29.04 6.15 6.59
C ALA A 223 -29.44 5.17 5.47
N LEU A 224 -28.46 4.58 4.78
CA LEU A 224 -28.65 3.53 3.78
C LEU A 224 -28.70 2.10 4.38
N GLY A 225 -28.67 1.97 5.71
CA GLY A 225 -28.66 0.67 6.40
C GLY A 225 -27.34 -0.09 6.30
N ARG A 226 -26.24 0.62 6.00
CA ARG A 226 -24.89 0.07 5.84
C ARG A 226 -23.97 0.51 6.97
N THR A 227 -22.82 -0.14 7.07
CA THR A 227 -21.72 0.27 7.97
C THR A 227 -20.50 0.56 7.12
N PRO A 228 -19.87 1.74 7.25
CA PRO A 228 -18.64 2.06 6.53
C PRO A 228 -17.56 1.00 6.74
N GLU A 229 -16.68 0.82 5.76
CA GLU A 229 -15.52 -0.07 5.89
C GLU A 229 -14.57 0.41 7.00
N LEU A 230 -14.31 1.72 7.06
CA LEU A 230 -13.60 2.36 8.16
C LEU A 230 -14.61 2.91 9.18
N ASP A 231 -14.90 2.17 10.24
CA ASP A 231 -15.93 2.54 11.22
C ASP A 231 -15.45 3.55 12.28
N ARG A 232 -14.15 3.82 12.34
CA ARG A 232 -13.56 4.88 13.16
C ARG A 232 -12.41 5.54 12.43
N LEU A 233 -12.22 6.82 12.72
CA LEU A 233 -11.11 7.64 12.24
C LEU A 233 -10.31 8.17 13.42
N ALA A 234 -8.99 8.16 13.30
CA ALA A 234 -8.07 8.84 14.20
C ALA A 234 -6.97 9.58 13.41
N LEU A 235 -6.25 10.47 14.10
CA LEU A 235 -5.10 11.20 13.54
C LEU A 235 -3.85 10.87 14.37
N ALA A 236 -2.83 10.30 13.75
CA ALA A 236 -1.58 9.91 14.41
C ALA A 236 -0.38 10.69 13.83
N ARG A 237 0.47 11.25 14.71
CA ARG A 237 1.69 11.95 14.28
C ARG A 237 2.84 11.00 13.98
N ASP A 238 3.01 10.04 14.87
CA ASP A 238 4.16 9.15 14.96
C ASP A 238 3.69 7.79 15.54
N PRO A 239 4.58 6.79 15.64
CA PRO A 239 4.22 5.48 16.18
C PRO A 239 3.72 5.50 17.64
N ALA A 240 4.09 6.48 18.47
CA ALA A 240 3.62 6.54 19.84
C ALA A 240 2.12 6.87 19.90
N GLY A 241 1.63 7.71 18.97
CA GLY A 241 0.20 7.97 18.81
C GLY A 241 -0.64 6.77 18.39
N LEU A 242 -0.03 5.63 18.01
CA LEU A 242 -0.75 4.38 17.78
C LEU A 242 -1.05 3.62 19.09
N ALA A 243 -0.29 3.85 20.17
CA ALA A 243 -0.44 3.08 21.41
C ALA A 243 -1.82 3.28 22.07
N ASP A 244 -2.44 4.44 21.84
CA ASP A 244 -3.76 4.79 22.36
C ASP A 244 -4.91 4.18 21.52
N LEU A 245 -4.60 3.59 20.36
CA LEU A 245 -5.58 2.98 19.49
C LEU A 245 -5.76 1.50 19.84
N THR A 246 -6.95 1.16 20.33
CA THR A 246 -7.28 -0.24 20.63
C THR A 246 -7.47 -1.03 19.32
N GLY A 247 -6.73 -2.13 19.18
CA GLY A 247 -6.83 -3.06 18.04
C GLY A 247 -5.48 -3.35 17.39
N PRO A 248 -5.43 -4.30 16.45
CA PRO A 248 -4.21 -4.56 15.69
C PRO A 248 -3.90 -3.42 14.72
N HIS A 249 -2.63 -3.23 14.36
CA HIS A 249 -2.20 -2.28 13.33
C HIS A 249 -1.65 -3.02 12.12
N VAL A 250 -1.89 -2.50 10.92
CA VAL A 250 -1.19 -3.01 9.73
C VAL A 250 0.32 -2.77 9.88
N SER A 251 1.14 -3.76 9.51
CA SER A 251 2.57 -3.78 9.85
C SER A 251 3.36 -2.61 9.27
N TYR A 252 2.92 -2.02 8.16
CA TYR A 252 3.58 -0.86 7.56
C TYR A 252 3.27 0.47 8.28
N LEU A 253 2.24 0.52 9.13
CA LEU A 253 1.70 1.77 9.65
C LEU A 253 2.71 2.54 10.50
N ALA A 254 3.36 1.86 11.46
CA ALA A 254 4.39 2.46 12.30
C ALA A 254 5.63 2.93 11.48
N PRO A 255 6.22 2.12 10.57
CA PRO A 255 7.26 2.60 9.67
C PRO A 255 6.88 3.83 8.84
N VAL A 256 5.64 3.88 8.34
CA VAL A 256 5.13 5.01 7.55
C VAL A 256 4.98 6.27 8.40
N LEU A 257 4.41 6.15 9.60
CA LEU A 257 4.30 7.27 10.55
C LEU A 257 5.68 7.78 10.97
N HIS A 258 6.63 6.88 11.21
CA HIS A 258 8.01 7.30 11.48
C HIS A 258 8.59 8.08 10.29
N ARG A 259 8.38 7.63 9.04
CA ARG A 259 8.87 8.32 7.85
C ARG A 259 8.22 9.69 7.65
N HIS A 260 6.93 9.81 7.98
CA HIS A 260 6.15 11.06 7.94
C HIS A 260 6.59 12.07 8.99
N ALA A 261 6.87 11.61 10.21
CA ALA A 261 7.30 12.47 11.32
C ALA A 261 8.72 13.06 11.13
N ARG A 262 9.50 12.58 10.15
CA ARG A 262 10.80 13.18 9.84
C ARG A 262 10.56 14.53 9.15
N PRO A 263 11.20 15.62 9.61
CA PRO A 263 11.16 16.87 8.87
C PRO A 263 11.68 16.61 7.45
N ASP A 264 10.99 17.15 6.44
CA ASP A 264 11.48 17.14 5.07
C ASP A 264 12.87 17.78 5.12
N GLY A 265 13.91 16.97 4.85
CA GLY A 265 15.27 17.49 4.75
C GLY A 265 15.31 18.52 3.62
N PRO A 266 16.10 19.61 3.75
CA PRO A 266 16.18 20.61 2.70
C PRO A 266 16.61 19.97 1.37
N PRO A 267 16.13 20.46 0.22
CA PRO A 267 16.70 20.08 -1.07
C PRO A 267 18.19 20.41 -1.03
N SER A 268 19.03 19.42 -1.33
CA SER A 268 20.47 19.59 -1.40
C SER A 268 20.82 20.47 -2.60
N HIS A 269 20.71 21.78 -2.42
CA HIS A 269 21.32 22.79 -3.26
C HIS A 269 22.45 23.44 -2.46
N GLY A 270 23.67 23.33 -2.96
CA GLY A 270 24.80 24.03 -2.35
C GLY A 270 26.14 23.40 -2.68
N HIS A 271 26.54 23.53 -3.95
CA HIS A 271 27.96 23.63 -4.28
C HIS A 271 28.56 24.85 -3.57
N HIS A 272 29.68 24.64 -2.89
CA HIS A 272 30.86 25.49 -2.98
C HIS A 272 32.09 24.65 -2.66
#